data_AF-A0A7W9EI93-F1
#
_entry.id   AF-A0A7W9EI93-F1
#
_cell.length_a   1.000
_cell.length_b   1.000
_cell.length_c   1.000
_cell.angle_alpha   90.00
_cell.angle_beta   90.00
_cell.angle_gamma   90.00
#
_symmetry.space_group_name_H-M   'P 1'
#
loop_
_entity.id
_entity.type
_entity.pdbx_description
1 polymer ?
#
loop_
_entity_poly.entity_id
_entity_poly.type
_entity_poly.pdbx_seq_one_letter_code
_entity_poly.pdbx_strand_id
1 'polypeptide(L)'
;MSIKLLGELLAFSAIQSAAPVPTFCERVAPQIELIPVERGRQGQTTGELLRDMATLGLSLVGGTLGTSISLRPIGDNVTMAEAEAIIDKVCMSTKAGVRCRFEGPLRIKLGTRKGEVDMTAAPGERAEVEIKGTRSSAATRAHSPMAEAHRAWRRRRVLGLAAALALASCAGKPAPQTIYVVRHFDTPEGVKDARLTAVGEARARSLVRWFEGKSLAAIYVTPFARTRASAAPVAAAKGLKPIDYDWTDAARLVGAVKAQPGDVLIVGHSNTVPEIVECFGGTRPGPLVHADFGDLWIVREGKSERVWVEP
;
A
#
# COMPACT_ATOMS: atom_id res chain seq x y z
N MET A 1 -67.57 -2.71 29.40
CA MET A 1 -66.52 -2.09 28.55
C MET A 1 -66.01 -0.87 29.31
N SER A 2 -64.87 -1.00 30.01
CA SER A 2 -63.54 -0.53 29.55
C SER A 2 -63.28 0.89 30.10
N ILE A 3 -62.19 1.29 30.75
CA ILE A 3 -60.87 0.73 31.09
C ILE A 3 -60.37 1.52 32.32
N LYS A 4 -59.69 0.86 33.27
CA LYS A 4 -58.99 1.48 34.41
C LYS A 4 -57.67 2.13 33.92
N LEU A 5 -57.37 3.36 34.35
CA LEU A 5 -56.01 3.89 34.33
C LEU A 5 -55.47 3.94 35.77
N LEU A 6 -54.50 3.07 36.08
CA LEU A 6 -53.59 3.23 37.20
C LEU A 6 -52.37 4.03 36.71
N GLY A 7 -52.02 5.10 37.41
CA GLY A 7 -50.75 5.81 37.26
C GLY A 7 -49.73 5.29 38.26
N GLU A 8 -48.62 4.72 37.79
CA GLU A 8 -47.46 4.37 38.61
C GLU A 8 -46.40 5.48 38.53
N LEU A 9 -45.95 5.96 39.69
CA LEU A 9 -44.76 6.79 39.85
C LEU A 9 -43.51 5.91 39.68
N LEU A 10 -42.61 6.28 38.75
CA LEU A 10 -41.26 5.72 38.67
C LEU A 10 -40.24 6.68 39.31
N ALA A 11 -39.65 6.24 40.42
CA ALA A 11 -38.48 6.87 41.03
C ALA A 11 -37.21 6.48 40.25
N PHE A 12 -36.46 7.47 39.76
CA PHE A 12 -35.16 7.28 39.14
C PHE A 12 -34.05 7.28 40.21
N SER A 13 -33.44 6.11 40.44
CA SER A 13 -32.17 6.01 41.18
C SER A 13 -31.00 6.31 40.23
N ALA A 14 -30.22 7.35 40.54
CA ALA A 14 -29.00 7.70 39.81
C ALA A 14 -27.87 6.71 40.15
N ILE A 15 -27.29 6.06 39.13
CA ILE A 15 -26.11 5.22 39.25
C ILE A 15 -24.87 6.12 39.24
N GLN A 16 -24.14 6.16 40.34
CA GLN A 16 -22.90 6.92 40.48
C GLN A 16 -21.73 6.09 39.89
N SER A 17 -21.09 6.61 38.84
CA SER A 17 -19.96 5.96 38.16
C SER A 17 -18.68 6.06 39.01
N ALA A 18 -18.06 4.92 39.31
CA ALA A 18 -16.77 4.85 39.98
C ALA A 18 -15.64 5.37 39.07
N ALA A 19 -14.67 6.08 39.66
CA ALA A 19 -13.55 6.68 38.95
C ALA A 19 -12.64 5.63 38.26
N PRO A 20 -12.02 5.95 37.10
CA PRO A 20 -11.19 5.02 36.36
C PRO A 20 -9.89 4.68 37.10
N VAL A 21 -9.53 3.39 37.14
CA VAL A 21 -8.27 2.88 37.71
C VAL A 21 -7.12 3.22 36.73
N PRO A 22 -5.97 3.75 37.21
CA PRO A 22 -4.87 4.16 36.35
C PRO A 22 -4.24 2.97 35.61
N THR A 23 -3.93 3.17 34.33
CA THR A 23 -3.32 2.17 33.46
C THR A 23 -1.87 1.85 33.87
N PHE A 24 -1.34 0.71 33.41
CA PHE A 24 0.04 0.28 33.69
C PHE A 24 1.07 1.40 33.39
N CYS A 25 0.98 2.07 32.24
CA CYS A 25 1.89 3.18 31.89
C CYS A 25 1.74 4.39 32.82
N GLU A 26 0.53 4.72 33.26
CA GLU A 26 0.27 5.83 34.18
C GLU A 26 0.82 5.57 35.58
N ARG A 27 0.90 4.31 36.01
CA ARG A 27 1.55 3.92 37.26
C ARG A 27 3.08 3.97 37.18
N VAL A 28 3.64 3.66 36.00
CA VAL A 28 5.09 3.64 35.76
C VAL A 28 5.66 5.06 35.59
N ALA A 29 4.95 5.91 34.84
CA ALA A 29 5.47 7.19 34.37
C ALA A 29 6.11 8.10 35.44
N PRO A 30 5.48 8.34 36.61
CA PRO A 30 6.07 9.22 37.62
C PRO A 30 7.30 8.62 38.32
N GLN A 31 7.48 7.29 38.31
CA GLN A 31 8.57 6.62 39.03
C GLN A 31 9.90 6.62 38.25
N ILE A 32 9.84 6.87 36.94
CA ILE A 32 11.01 6.92 36.04
C ILE A 32 11.06 8.21 35.23
N GLU A 33 10.37 9.27 35.69
CA GLU A 33 10.32 10.60 35.05
C GLU A 33 9.98 10.55 33.54
N LEU A 34 9.04 9.69 33.14
CA LEU A 34 8.55 9.66 31.76
C LEU A 34 7.69 10.89 31.46
N ILE A 35 8.02 11.61 30.38
CA ILE A 35 7.18 12.70 29.88
C ILE A 35 6.11 12.09 28.97
N PRO A 36 4.80 12.25 29.27
CA PRO A 36 3.74 11.77 28.41
C PRO A 36 3.70 12.60 27.12
N VAL A 37 3.78 11.94 25.97
CA VAL A 37 3.88 12.63 24.66
C VAL A 37 2.52 12.91 24.04
N GLU A 38 1.48 12.12 24.28
CA GLU A 38 0.10 12.50 23.96
C GLU A 38 -0.89 11.41 24.41
N ARG A 39 -2.14 11.79 24.66
CA ARG A 39 -3.25 10.85 24.87
C ARG A 39 -3.87 10.55 23.49
N GLY A 40 -3.45 9.46 22.85
CA GLY A 40 -3.93 9.08 21.52
C GLY A 40 -5.45 8.82 21.48
N ARG A 41 -6.05 8.90 20.28
CA ARG A 41 -7.49 8.77 19.95
C ARG A 41 -8.23 7.52 20.50
N GLN A 42 -7.55 6.60 21.18
CA GLN A 42 -8.09 5.36 21.77
C GLN A 42 -7.68 5.18 23.24
N GLY A 43 -7.34 6.25 23.97
CA GLY A 43 -6.93 6.15 25.38
C GLY A 43 -5.53 5.55 25.56
N GLN A 44 -4.66 5.65 24.55
CA GLN A 44 -3.27 5.20 24.61
C GLN A 44 -2.42 6.33 25.19
N THR A 45 -1.68 6.05 26.27
CA THR A 45 -0.66 6.95 26.80
C THR A 45 0.69 6.52 26.25
N THR A 46 1.33 7.38 25.47
CA THR A 46 2.72 7.22 25.00
C THR A 46 3.62 8.15 25.82
N GLY A 47 4.83 7.71 26.16
CA GLY A 47 5.82 8.54 26.85
C GLY A 47 7.20 8.42 26.20
N GLU A 48 7.94 9.53 26.16
CA GLU A 48 9.29 9.61 25.59
C GLU A 48 10.24 10.29 26.58
N LEU A 49 11.44 9.72 26.78
CA LEU A 49 12.50 10.37 27.56
C LEU A 49 13.27 11.38 26.70
N LEU A 50 13.29 12.64 27.12
CA LEU A 50 14.16 13.68 26.56
C LEU A 50 15.61 13.49 27.05
N ARG A 51 16.55 13.44 26.09
CA ARG A 51 18.00 13.35 26.33
C ARG A 51 18.56 14.71 26.71
N ASP A 52 19.53 14.71 27.63
CA ASP A 52 20.58 15.74 27.67
C ASP A 52 21.92 15.14 27.19
N MET A 53 22.72 15.97 26.53
CA MET A 53 23.89 15.63 25.71
C MET A 53 25.17 15.41 26.54
N ALA A 54 25.90 14.30 26.33
CA ALA A 54 27.36 14.24 26.51
C ALA A 54 28.01 12.96 25.91
N THR A 55 28.92 13.19 24.96
CA THR A 55 30.25 12.57 24.74
C THR A 55 30.46 11.07 24.46
N LEU A 56 30.97 10.81 23.24
CA LEU A 56 32.15 10.00 22.82
C LEU A 56 32.61 8.80 23.66
N GLY A 57 32.91 7.68 22.95
CA GLY A 57 34.11 6.89 23.21
C GLY A 57 33.97 5.36 23.28
N LEU A 58 34.54 4.68 22.26
CA LEU A 58 35.19 3.36 22.26
C LEU A 58 34.41 2.05 22.58
N SER A 59 34.46 1.17 21.57
CA SER A 59 35.03 -0.19 21.59
C SER A 59 34.66 -1.20 22.69
N LEU A 60 33.85 -2.18 22.27
CA LEU A 60 34.05 -3.64 22.37
C LEU A 60 34.55 -4.23 23.71
N VAL A 61 33.66 -5.02 24.33
CA VAL A 61 33.82 -5.84 25.57
C VAL A 61 33.72 -5.03 26.88
N GLY A 62 32.58 -5.19 27.56
CA GLY A 62 32.38 -4.80 28.97
C GLY A 62 32.12 -3.31 29.22
N GLY A 63 30.85 -2.92 29.35
CA GLY A 63 30.48 -1.56 29.77
C GLY A 63 29.03 -1.46 30.24
N THR A 64 28.83 -1.46 31.55
CA THR A 64 27.54 -1.29 32.21
C THR A 64 27.05 0.16 32.12
N LEU A 65 25.73 0.31 32.34
CA LEU A 65 24.96 1.51 32.73
C LEU A 65 24.12 2.15 31.61
N GLY A 66 22.83 1.77 31.58
CA GLY A 66 21.80 2.65 31.03
C GLY A 66 20.40 2.18 31.33
N THR A 67 20.09 0.95 30.91
CA THR A 67 18.74 0.39 30.91
C THR A 67 18.82 -1.15 30.91
N SER A 68 18.28 -1.81 31.93
CA SER A 68 18.07 -3.26 31.98
C SER A 68 16.57 -3.56 32.01
N ILE A 69 16.15 -4.57 31.26
CA ILE A 69 14.79 -5.10 31.31
C ILE A 69 14.90 -6.58 31.68
N SER A 70 14.26 -6.99 32.76
CA SER A 70 14.10 -8.41 33.10
C SER A 70 12.62 -8.72 33.27
N LEU A 71 12.19 -9.79 32.63
CA LEU A 71 10.82 -10.29 32.66
C LEU A 71 10.85 -11.61 33.44
N ARG A 72 9.96 -11.77 34.41
CA ARG A 72 9.77 -13.03 35.13
C ARG A 72 8.29 -13.41 35.12
N PRO A 73 7.90 -14.55 34.54
CA PRO A 73 6.53 -15.01 34.62
C PRO A 73 6.12 -15.29 36.08
N ILE A 74 4.85 -15.05 36.40
CA ILE A 74 4.29 -15.32 37.73
C ILE A 74 3.47 -16.61 37.66
N GLY A 75 4.02 -17.69 38.21
CA GLY A 75 3.36 -19.00 38.31
C GLY A 75 4.29 -20.01 38.95
N ASP A 76 3.76 -20.90 39.78
CA ASP A 76 4.53 -21.72 40.73
C ASP A 76 5.38 -22.85 40.11
N ASN A 77 5.52 -22.96 38.78
CA ASN A 77 6.27 -24.05 38.15
C ASN A 77 6.96 -23.65 36.83
N VAL A 78 7.42 -22.40 36.67
CA VAL A 78 8.18 -22.02 35.46
C VAL A 78 9.66 -22.24 35.70
N THR A 79 10.26 -23.16 34.93
CA THR A 79 11.72 -23.38 34.98
C THR A 79 12.47 -22.19 34.38
N MET A 80 13.72 -21.96 34.79
CA MET A 80 14.54 -20.86 34.25
C MET A 80 14.68 -20.92 32.71
N ALA A 81 14.71 -22.14 32.14
CA ALA A 81 14.78 -22.34 30.69
C ALA A 81 13.47 -21.97 29.97
N GLU A 82 12.31 -22.22 30.57
CA GLU A 82 11.01 -21.79 30.03
C GLU A 82 10.84 -20.28 30.13
N ALA A 83 11.36 -19.67 31.20
CA ALA A 83 11.36 -18.22 31.35
C ALA A 83 12.21 -17.53 30.26
N GLU A 84 13.42 -18.04 29.97
CA GLU A 84 14.27 -17.52 28.88
C GLU A 84 13.61 -17.69 27.50
N ALA A 85 13.00 -18.84 27.23
CA ALA A 85 12.29 -19.08 25.97
C ALA A 85 11.06 -18.18 25.75
N ILE A 86 10.40 -17.76 26.83
CA ILE A 86 9.31 -16.76 26.78
C ILE A 86 9.89 -15.38 26.46
N ILE A 87 11.03 -15.02 27.06
CA ILE A 87 11.68 -13.72 26.84
C ILE A 87 12.13 -13.57 25.39
N ASP A 88 12.75 -14.59 24.78
CA ASP A 88 13.19 -14.57 23.38
C ASP A 88 12.02 -14.46 22.39
N LYS A 89 10.84 -15.00 22.73
CA LYS A 89 9.62 -14.89 21.90
C LYS A 89 8.95 -13.52 22.02
N VAL A 90 9.12 -12.87 23.17
CA VAL A 90 8.46 -11.61 23.53
C VAL A 90 9.29 -10.40 23.11
N CYS A 91 10.61 -10.54 23.09
CA CYS A 91 11.57 -9.48 22.80
C CYS A 91 12.27 -9.70 21.46
N MET A 92 12.19 -8.72 20.57
CA MET A 92 12.85 -8.74 19.25
C MET A 92 13.93 -7.67 19.17
N SER A 93 15.09 -8.05 18.65
CA SER A 93 16.15 -7.10 18.27
C SER A 93 15.75 -6.33 17.00
N THR A 94 15.90 -5.02 17.03
CA THR A 94 15.66 -4.11 15.91
C THR A 94 16.93 -3.35 15.58
N LYS A 95 16.99 -2.72 14.39
CA LYS A 95 18.13 -1.87 14.00
C LYS A 95 18.40 -0.71 14.97
N ALA A 96 17.44 -0.34 15.81
CA ALA A 96 17.53 0.79 16.74
C ALA A 96 17.65 0.38 18.22
N GLY A 97 17.55 -0.92 18.55
CA GLY A 97 17.59 -1.46 19.92
C GLY A 97 16.64 -2.64 20.12
N VAL A 98 16.05 -2.83 21.31
CA VAL A 98 15.20 -4.00 21.65
C VAL A 98 13.74 -3.59 21.81
N ARG A 99 12.81 -4.39 21.30
CA ARG A 99 11.37 -4.19 21.48
C ARG A 99 10.74 -5.43 22.10
N CYS A 100 10.10 -5.27 23.25
CA CYS A 100 9.40 -6.33 23.96
C CYS A 100 7.90 -6.07 23.98
N ARG A 101 7.08 -7.06 23.61
CA ARG A 101 5.62 -6.99 23.68
C ARG A 101 5.07 -8.16 24.48
N PHE A 102 4.51 -7.89 25.65
CA PHE A 102 4.02 -8.93 26.55
C PHE A 102 2.56 -8.70 26.97
N GLU A 103 1.94 -9.78 27.45
CA GLU A 103 0.60 -9.83 28.01
C GLU A 103 0.69 -10.50 29.39
N GLY A 104 0.19 -9.81 30.43
CA GLY A 104 0.24 -10.29 31.82
C GLY A 104 -0.55 -11.60 32.03
N PRO A 105 -0.24 -12.37 33.09
CA PRO A 105 0.49 -11.94 34.28
C PRO A 105 2.00 -12.21 34.26
N LEU A 106 2.80 -11.17 34.47
CA LEU A 106 4.26 -11.29 34.64
C LEU A 106 4.84 -10.15 35.49
N ARG A 107 5.93 -10.42 36.20
CA ARG A 107 6.76 -9.40 36.86
C ARG A 107 7.76 -8.84 35.87
N ILE A 108 7.96 -7.54 35.96
CA ILE A 108 8.84 -6.77 35.10
C ILE A 108 9.70 -5.95 36.01
N LYS A 109 11.01 -6.15 35.91
CA LYS A 109 11.97 -5.21 36.50
C LYS A 109 12.61 -4.40 35.39
N LEU A 110 12.48 -3.08 35.51
CA LEU A 110 13.11 -2.10 34.64
C LEU A 110 14.15 -1.34 35.45
N GLY A 111 15.43 -1.60 35.20
CA GLY A 111 16.52 -0.84 35.79
C GLY A 111 16.94 0.29 34.85
N THR A 112 17.12 1.50 35.36
CA THR A 112 17.69 2.64 34.63
C THR A 112 18.77 3.31 35.48
N ARG A 113 19.52 4.28 34.92
CA ARG A 113 20.48 5.07 35.72
C ARG A 113 19.84 5.89 36.85
N LYS A 114 18.54 6.18 36.76
CA LYS A 114 17.80 7.01 37.73
C LYS A 114 17.01 6.20 38.76
N GLY A 115 16.95 4.87 38.62
CA GLY A 115 16.23 3.99 39.54
C GLY A 115 15.85 2.65 38.91
N GLU A 116 15.49 1.69 39.75
CA GLU A 116 14.92 0.39 39.36
C GLU A 116 13.44 0.34 39.75
N VAL A 117 12.61 -0.19 38.86
CA VAL A 117 11.18 -0.42 39.14
C VAL A 117 10.84 -1.88 38.93
N ASP A 118 10.37 -2.55 39.98
CA ASP A 118 9.78 -3.90 39.95
C ASP A 118 8.26 -3.79 40.02
N MET A 119 7.57 -4.32 39.01
CA MET A 119 6.12 -4.28 38.98
C MET A 119 5.50 -5.50 38.31
N THR A 120 4.27 -5.80 38.72
CA THR A 120 3.47 -6.89 38.17
C THR A 120 2.46 -6.36 37.16
N ALA A 121 2.49 -6.89 35.94
CA ALA A 121 1.41 -6.78 34.97
C ALA A 121 0.28 -7.75 35.37
N ALA A 122 -0.95 -7.27 35.46
CA ALA A 122 -2.12 -8.07 35.78
C ALA A 122 -2.57 -8.91 34.56
N PRO A 123 -3.36 -9.99 34.76
CA PRO A 123 -3.89 -10.80 33.65
C PRO A 123 -4.66 -9.94 32.63
N GLY A 124 -4.27 -10.04 31.35
CA GLY A 124 -4.89 -9.28 30.25
C GLY A 124 -4.37 -7.84 30.06
N GLU A 125 -3.44 -7.38 30.91
CA GLU A 125 -2.70 -6.14 30.65
C GLU A 125 -1.66 -6.37 29.55
N ARG A 126 -1.66 -5.51 28.53
CA ARG A 126 -0.68 -5.54 27.44
C ARG A 126 0.19 -4.30 27.50
N ALA A 127 1.49 -4.50 27.46
CA ALA A 127 2.46 -3.43 27.34
C ALA A 127 3.47 -3.74 26.24
N GLU A 128 3.82 -2.70 25.49
CA GLU A 128 4.93 -2.70 24.55
C GLU A 128 6.00 -1.77 25.10
N VAL A 129 7.20 -2.30 25.27
CA VAL A 129 8.37 -1.55 25.75
C VAL A 129 9.42 -1.58 24.66
N GLU A 130 9.84 -0.41 24.19
CA GLU A 130 10.89 -0.27 23.19
C GLU A 130 12.08 0.46 23.81
N ILE A 131 13.27 -0.14 23.74
CA ILE A 131 14.55 0.43 24.20
C ILE A 131 15.37 0.79 22.95
N LYS A 132 15.55 2.08 22.68
CA LYS A 132 16.37 2.62 21.58
C LYS A 132 17.58 3.39 22.12
N GLY A 133 18.77 2.80 22.11
CA GLY A 133 19.95 3.42 22.71
C GLY A 133 19.75 3.70 24.20
N THR A 134 19.64 4.97 24.60
CA THR A 134 19.31 5.38 25.99
C THR A 134 17.86 5.81 26.18
N ARG A 135 16.96 5.56 25.21
CA ARG A 135 15.54 5.96 25.28
C ARG A 135 14.67 4.73 25.46
N SER A 136 13.72 4.76 26.39
CA SER A 136 12.66 3.76 26.51
C SER A 136 11.29 4.41 26.34
N SER A 137 10.38 3.75 25.61
CA SER A 137 8.97 4.14 25.52
C SER A 137 8.08 2.95 25.89
N ALA A 138 6.99 3.22 26.62
CA ALA A 138 6.00 2.22 27.01
C ALA A 138 4.60 2.66 26.59
N ALA A 139 3.83 1.76 25.98
CA ALA A 139 2.43 1.99 25.64
C ALA A 139 1.55 0.85 26.17
N THR A 140 0.41 1.19 26.77
CA THR A 140 -0.57 0.21 27.27
C THR A 140 -1.92 0.39 26.61
N ARG A 141 -2.62 -0.73 26.44
CA ARG A 141 -3.98 -0.76 25.87
C ARG A 141 -4.89 -1.42 26.91
N ALA A 142 -5.69 -0.63 27.63
CA ALA A 142 -6.63 -1.15 28.62
C ALA A 142 -7.86 -1.78 27.94
N HIS A 143 -8.30 -2.94 28.44
CA HIS A 143 -9.59 -3.53 28.09
C HIS A 143 -10.70 -2.86 28.91
N SER A 144 -11.70 -2.26 28.25
CA SER A 144 -12.91 -1.74 28.92
C SER A 144 -14.01 -2.82 29.02
N PRO A 145 -14.68 -2.96 30.18
CA PRO A 145 -15.67 -4.01 30.45
C PRO A 145 -17.08 -3.58 30.02
N MET A 146 -17.31 -3.36 28.72
CA MET A 146 -18.66 -3.25 28.13
C MET A 146 -19.01 -4.45 27.24
N ALA A 147 -18.35 -5.59 27.47
CA ALA A 147 -18.32 -6.73 26.54
C ALA A 147 -19.52 -7.69 26.66
N GLU A 148 -20.46 -7.49 27.58
CA GLU A 148 -21.44 -8.55 27.89
C GLU A 148 -22.84 -8.31 27.31
N ALA A 149 -23.27 -7.07 27.09
CA ALA A 149 -24.64 -6.79 26.59
C ALA A 149 -24.80 -6.87 25.06
N HIS A 150 -23.71 -6.84 24.27
CA HIS A 150 -23.77 -6.86 22.80
C HIS A 150 -23.66 -8.26 22.16
N ARG A 151 -23.71 -9.34 22.94
CA ARG A 151 -23.53 -10.73 22.43
C ARG A 151 -24.72 -11.27 21.65
N ALA A 152 -25.93 -10.72 21.81
CA ALA A 152 -27.09 -11.11 21.01
C ALA A 152 -27.16 -10.38 19.65
N TRP A 153 -26.70 -9.14 19.55
CA TRP A 153 -26.73 -8.36 18.30
C TRP A 153 -25.54 -8.65 17.37
N ARG A 154 -24.38 -9.06 17.93
CA ARG A 154 -23.16 -9.37 17.17
C ARG A 154 -23.24 -10.63 16.30
N ARG A 155 -24.11 -11.61 16.62
CA ARG A 155 -24.21 -12.85 15.82
C ARG A 155 -24.80 -12.63 14.42
N ARG A 156 -25.58 -11.56 14.22
CA ARG A 156 -26.11 -11.18 12.90
C ARG A 156 -25.17 -10.28 12.08
N ARG A 157 -24.16 -9.62 12.70
CA ARG A 157 -23.19 -8.76 11.99
C ARG A 157 -21.82 -9.40 11.75
N VAL A 158 -21.42 -10.44 12.50
CA VAL A 158 -20.16 -11.15 12.25
C VAL A 158 -20.20 -11.96 10.94
N LEU A 159 -21.37 -12.47 10.54
CA LEU A 159 -21.53 -13.09 9.21
C LEU A 159 -21.37 -12.06 8.06
N GLY A 160 -21.75 -10.79 8.27
CA GLY A 160 -21.63 -9.75 7.24
C GLY A 160 -20.22 -9.19 7.08
N LEU A 161 -19.42 -9.13 8.15
CA LEU A 161 -18.06 -8.55 8.11
C LEU A 161 -16.99 -9.55 7.63
N ALA A 162 -17.16 -10.84 7.90
CA ALA A 162 -16.30 -11.89 7.33
C ALA A 162 -16.48 -12.01 5.81
N ALA A 163 -17.69 -11.78 5.30
CA ALA A 163 -17.95 -11.69 3.85
C ALA A 163 -17.27 -10.46 3.21
N ALA A 164 -17.20 -9.32 3.91
CA ALA A 164 -16.55 -8.11 3.41
C ALA A 164 -15.01 -8.20 3.37
N LEU A 165 -14.39 -8.94 4.30
CA LEU A 165 -12.92 -9.13 4.32
C LEU A 165 -12.44 -10.20 3.32
N ALA A 166 -13.29 -11.17 2.97
CA ALA A 166 -13.01 -12.14 1.91
C ALA A 166 -13.06 -11.51 0.50
N LEU A 167 -13.82 -10.42 0.30
CA LEU A 167 -13.96 -9.73 -0.98
C LEU A 167 -12.76 -8.83 -1.35
N ALA A 168 -11.93 -8.42 -0.37
CA ALA A 168 -10.78 -7.54 -0.62
C ALA A 168 -9.51 -8.31 -1.08
N SER A 169 -9.51 -9.65 -0.99
CA SER A 169 -8.36 -10.48 -1.37
C SER A 169 -8.35 -10.90 -2.84
N CYS A 170 -9.33 -10.44 -3.64
CA CYS A 170 -9.44 -10.73 -5.07
C CYS A 170 -8.94 -9.60 -5.98
N ALA A 171 -8.16 -8.64 -5.47
CA ALA A 171 -7.42 -7.70 -6.33
C ALA A 171 -6.30 -8.46 -7.05
N GLY A 172 -6.64 -9.15 -8.14
CA GLY A 172 -5.68 -9.79 -9.03
C GLY A 172 -4.65 -8.77 -9.52
N LYS A 173 -3.42 -9.23 -9.81
CA LYS A 173 -2.43 -8.38 -10.49
C LYS A 173 -3.09 -7.76 -11.72
N PRO A 174 -2.88 -6.45 -11.98
CA PRO A 174 -3.36 -5.84 -13.21
C PRO A 174 -2.92 -6.70 -14.39
N ALA A 175 -3.84 -6.99 -15.31
CA ALA A 175 -3.50 -7.71 -16.52
C ALA A 175 -2.31 -6.99 -17.20
N PRO A 176 -1.32 -7.75 -17.73
CA PRO A 176 -0.17 -7.14 -18.38
C PRO A 176 -0.64 -6.25 -19.53
N GLN A 177 -0.17 -5.00 -19.51
CA GLN A 177 -0.48 -4.01 -20.54
C GLN A 177 0.06 -4.46 -21.90
N THR A 178 -0.76 -4.30 -22.93
CA THR A 178 -0.37 -4.52 -24.33
C THR A 178 -0.14 -3.19 -25.01
N ILE A 179 0.99 -3.06 -25.67
CA ILE A 179 1.35 -1.87 -26.43
C ILE A 179 1.30 -2.21 -27.91
N TYR A 180 0.34 -1.61 -28.60
CA TYR A 180 0.17 -1.71 -30.04
C TYR A 180 0.91 -0.56 -30.70
N VAL A 181 1.87 -0.85 -31.57
CA VAL A 181 2.62 0.17 -32.30
C VAL A 181 2.34 -0.02 -33.78
N VAL A 182 2.03 1.06 -34.48
CA VAL A 182 1.87 1.07 -35.94
C VAL A 182 2.62 2.27 -36.51
N ARG A 183 3.11 2.13 -37.74
CA ARG A 183 3.42 3.30 -38.56
C ARG A 183 2.10 3.90 -39.06
N HIS A 184 2.06 5.20 -39.33
CA HIS A 184 0.97 5.75 -40.17
C HIS A 184 0.80 4.92 -41.45
N PHE A 185 -0.42 4.90 -41.99
CA PHE A 185 -0.75 4.14 -43.19
C PHE A 185 -0.38 4.89 -44.47
N ASP A 186 -0.72 4.27 -45.59
CA ASP A 186 -0.25 4.60 -46.93
C ASP A 186 -0.46 6.08 -47.26
N THR A 187 0.62 6.73 -47.67
CA THR A 187 0.67 8.12 -48.11
C THR A 187 1.35 8.20 -49.48
N PRO A 188 1.05 9.22 -50.30
CA PRO A 188 1.84 9.50 -51.50
C PRO A 188 3.34 9.65 -51.19
N GLU A 189 4.19 9.16 -52.07
CA GLU A 189 5.64 9.31 -51.95
C GLU A 189 6.09 10.75 -52.22
N GLY A 190 7.12 11.22 -51.50
CA GLY A 190 7.71 12.54 -51.72
C GLY A 190 6.89 13.75 -51.23
N VAL A 191 5.67 13.54 -50.70
CA VAL A 191 4.81 14.64 -50.24
C VAL A 191 4.99 14.87 -48.73
N LYS A 192 5.39 16.10 -48.36
CA LYS A 192 5.56 16.49 -46.95
C LYS A 192 4.20 16.58 -46.25
N ASP A 193 4.10 15.92 -45.10
CA ASP A 193 2.87 15.78 -44.31
C ASP A 193 1.63 15.43 -45.13
N ALA A 194 1.81 14.50 -46.06
CA ALA A 194 0.74 14.04 -46.93
C ALA A 194 -0.43 13.46 -46.12
N ARG A 195 -1.64 13.63 -46.66
CA ARG A 195 -2.80 12.86 -46.22
C ARG A 195 -2.68 11.41 -46.67
N LEU A 196 -3.49 10.54 -46.07
CA LEU A 196 -3.56 9.14 -46.48
C LEU A 196 -4.07 9.02 -47.92
N THR A 197 -3.60 8.01 -48.64
CA THR A 197 -4.20 7.58 -49.91
C THR A 197 -5.50 6.81 -49.63
N ALA A 198 -6.28 6.51 -50.67
CA ALA A 198 -7.47 5.66 -50.54
C ALA A 198 -7.14 4.28 -49.93
N VAL A 199 -5.96 3.72 -50.24
CA VAL A 199 -5.47 2.47 -49.65
C VAL A 199 -5.18 2.65 -48.16
N GLY A 200 -4.53 3.76 -47.78
CA GLY A 200 -4.22 4.06 -46.39
C GLY A 200 -5.48 4.29 -45.54
N GLU A 201 -6.50 4.94 -46.12
CA GLU A 201 -7.80 5.09 -45.48
C GLU A 201 -8.55 3.76 -45.32
N ALA A 202 -8.48 2.88 -46.33
CA ALA A 202 -9.05 1.54 -46.23
C ALA A 202 -8.39 0.75 -45.10
N ARG A 203 -7.06 0.78 -45.04
CA ARG A 203 -6.29 0.16 -43.98
C ARG A 203 -6.60 0.72 -42.59
N ALA A 204 -6.79 2.04 -42.48
CA ALA A 204 -7.23 2.67 -41.24
C ALA A 204 -8.58 2.13 -40.75
N ARG A 205 -9.52 1.87 -41.67
CA ARG A 205 -10.80 1.21 -41.34
C ARG A 205 -10.61 -0.26 -40.98
N SER A 206 -9.70 -0.96 -41.65
CA SER A 206 -9.39 -2.37 -41.38
C SER A 206 -8.73 -2.57 -40.00
N LEU A 207 -7.97 -1.58 -39.52
CA LEU A 207 -7.46 -1.55 -38.16
C LEU A 207 -8.59 -1.56 -37.11
N VAL A 208 -9.76 -0.97 -37.40
CA VAL A 208 -10.94 -1.04 -36.51
C VAL A 208 -11.38 -2.49 -36.32
N ARG A 209 -11.47 -3.26 -37.41
CA ARG A 209 -11.82 -4.68 -37.37
C ARG A 209 -10.81 -5.48 -36.55
N TRP A 210 -9.53 -5.17 -36.69
CA TRP A 210 -8.49 -5.80 -35.88
C TRP A 210 -8.68 -5.55 -34.38
N PHE A 211 -9.13 -4.36 -34.01
CA PHE A 211 -9.45 -3.99 -32.63
C PHE A 211 -10.84 -4.43 -32.14
N GLU A 212 -11.64 -5.15 -32.93
CA GLU A 212 -12.90 -5.72 -32.46
C GLU A 212 -12.66 -6.68 -31.27
N GLY A 213 -13.50 -6.56 -30.25
CA GLY A 213 -13.37 -7.30 -28.99
C GLY A 213 -12.18 -6.91 -28.10
N LYS A 214 -11.29 -6.00 -28.53
CA LYS A 214 -10.13 -5.53 -27.76
C LYS A 214 -10.41 -4.18 -27.10
N SER A 215 -10.03 -4.01 -25.84
CA SER A 215 -10.09 -2.71 -25.17
C SER A 215 -8.85 -1.87 -25.51
N LEU A 216 -9.03 -0.55 -25.61
CA LEU A 216 -7.93 0.41 -25.61
C LEU A 216 -8.22 1.44 -24.52
N ALA A 217 -7.19 1.80 -23.77
CA ALA A 217 -7.23 2.84 -22.75
C ALA A 217 -6.78 4.19 -23.30
N ALA A 218 -5.82 4.21 -24.23
CA ALA A 218 -5.31 5.43 -24.84
C ALA A 218 -4.81 5.19 -26.28
N ILE A 219 -4.79 6.27 -27.05
CA ILE A 219 -4.22 6.31 -28.40
C ILE A 219 -3.25 7.48 -28.46
N TYR A 220 -1.99 7.22 -28.77
CA TYR A 220 -0.94 8.21 -28.93
C TYR A 220 -0.63 8.41 -30.42
N VAL A 221 -0.56 9.65 -30.85
CA VAL A 221 -0.24 10.02 -32.23
C VAL A 221 0.78 11.16 -32.23
N THR A 222 1.62 11.24 -33.26
CA THR A 222 2.37 12.47 -33.51
C THR A 222 1.41 13.52 -34.10
N PRO A 223 1.74 14.84 -34.05
CA PRO A 223 0.81 15.89 -34.49
C PRO A 223 0.61 15.98 -36.02
N PHE A 224 1.26 15.11 -36.79
CA PHE A 224 1.17 15.06 -38.24
C PHE A 224 -0.21 14.60 -38.74
N ALA A 225 -0.61 15.07 -39.92
CA ALA A 225 -1.92 14.73 -40.49
C ALA A 225 -2.09 13.22 -40.73
N ARG A 226 -1.04 12.57 -41.25
CA ARG A 226 -1.03 11.12 -41.56
C ARG A 226 -1.22 10.21 -40.35
N THR A 227 -0.60 10.52 -39.20
CA THR A 227 -0.73 9.72 -37.97
C THR A 227 -2.11 9.90 -37.36
N ARG A 228 -2.61 11.14 -37.29
CA ARG A 228 -3.98 11.44 -36.86
C ARG A 228 -5.02 10.74 -37.73
N ALA A 229 -4.88 10.81 -39.05
CA ALA A 229 -5.80 10.15 -39.99
C ALA A 229 -5.77 8.62 -39.87
N SER A 230 -4.60 8.02 -39.60
CA SER A 230 -4.48 6.56 -39.42
C SER A 230 -5.17 6.08 -38.14
N ALA A 231 -5.11 6.86 -37.07
CA ALA A 231 -5.73 6.55 -35.79
C ALA A 231 -7.23 6.88 -35.72
N ALA A 232 -7.70 7.83 -36.52
CA ALA A 232 -9.04 8.42 -36.39
C ALA A 232 -10.18 7.38 -36.41
N PRO A 233 -10.19 6.35 -37.28
CA PRO A 233 -11.25 5.34 -37.26
C PRO A 233 -11.30 4.54 -35.96
N VAL A 234 -10.14 4.12 -35.43
CA VAL A 234 -10.06 3.39 -34.16
C VAL A 234 -10.45 4.28 -32.99
N ALA A 235 -9.99 5.53 -32.99
CA ALA A 235 -10.33 6.52 -31.99
C ALA A 235 -11.86 6.74 -31.92
N ALA A 236 -12.51 6.91 -33.06
CA ALA A 236 -13.96 7.04 -33.15
C ALA A 236 -14.68 5.78 -32.65
N ALA A 237 -14.25 4.59 -33.11
CA ALA A 237 -14.86 3.31 -32.73
C ALA A 237 -14.71 2.99 -31.23
N LYS A 238 -13.66 3.49 -30.58
CA LYS A 238 -13.40 3.29 -29.15
C LYS A 238 -13.88 4.47 -28.28
N GLY A 239 -14.37 5.56 -28.88
CA GLY A 239 -14.73 6.77 -28.15
C GLY A 239 -13.55 7.45 -27.44
N LEU A 240 -12.34 7.29 -27.98
CA LEU A 240 -11.10 7.82 -27.38
C LEU A 240 -10.64 9.07 -28.14
N LYS A 241 -10.15 10.07 -27.40
CA LYS A 241 -9.46 11.21 -28.00
C LYS A 241 -7.97 10.87 -28.16
N PRO A 242 -7.37 10.98 -29.35
CA PRO A 242 -5.94 10.81 -29.53
C PRO A 242 -5.13 11.83 -28.70
N ILE A 243 -4.03 11.37 -28.13
CA ILE A 243 -3.08 12.14 -27.33
C ILE A 243 -1.87 12.42 -28.20
N ASP A 244 -1.56 13.70 -28.40
CA ASP A 244 -0.36 14.08 -29.13
C ASP A 244 0.90 13.75 -28.31
N TYR A 245 1.91 13.17 -28.94
CA TYR A 245 3.24 12.99 -28.36
C TYR A 245 4.33 13.60 -29.26
N ASP A 246 5.44 14.00 -28.64
CA ASP A 246 6.62 14.48 -29.35
C ASP A 246 7.44 13.30 -29.87
N TRP A 247 7.56 13.18 -31.19
CA TRP A 247 8.28 12.08 -31.84
C TRP A 247 9.81 12.18 -31.66
N THR A 248 10.31 13.30 -31.12
CA THR A 248 11.72 13.52 -30.81
C THR A 248 12.08 13.11 -29.37
N ASP A 249 11.08 12.79 -28.54
CA ASP A 249 11.25 12.43 -27.13
C ASP A 249 10.55 11.09 -26.81
N ALA A 250 11.19 10.00 -27.24
CA ALA A 250 10.72 8.64 -26.98
C ALA A 250 10.65 8.32 -25.47
N ALA A 251 11.56 8.88 -24.67
CA ALA A 251 11.59 8.64 -23.23
C ALA A 251 10.33 9.17 -22.52
N ARG A 252 9.87 10.37 -22.90
CA ARG A 252 8.64 10.94 -22.38
C ARG A 252 7.41 10.13 -22.79
N LEU A 253 7.35 9.65 -24.04
CA LEU A 253 6.28 8.75 -24.48
C LEU A 253 6.25 7.47 -23.64
N VAL A 254 7.41 6.83 -23.43
CA VAL A 254 7.53 5.60 -22.63
C VAL A 254 7.07 5.82 -21.20
N GLY A 255 7.45 6.94 -20.58
CA GLY A 255 6.99 7.30 -19.24
C GLY A 255 5.47 7.48 -19.17
N ALA A 256 4.89 8.19 -20.14
CA ALA A 256 3.44 8.42 -20.20
C ALA A 256 2.65 7.12 -20.40
N VAL A 257 3.10 6.23 -21.30
CA VAL A 257 2.45 4.95 -21.57
C VAL A 257 2.54 4.01 -20.37
N LYS A 258 3.70 3.94 -19.69
CA LYS A 258 3.86 3.12 -18.47
C LYS A 258 2.98 3.60 -17.31
N ALA A 259 2.68 4.90 -17.26
CA ALA A 259 1.80 5.48 -16.26
C ALA A 259 0.30 5.33 -16.61
N GLN A 260 -0.04 4.92 -17.83
CA GLN A 260 -1.40 4.72 -18.31
C GLN A 260 -1.81 3.24 -18.14
N PRO A 261 -2.72 2.89 -17.21
CA PRO A 261 -3.20 1.53 -17.09
C PRO A 261 -4.03 1.12 -18.32
N GLY A 262 -3.88 -0.12 -18.76
CA GLY A 262 -4.63 -0.70 -19.88
C GLY A 262 -3.93 -0.54 -21.24
N ASP A 263 -4.42 -1.27 -22.23
CA ASP A 263 -3.77 -1.38 -23.55
C ASP A 263 -3.74 -0.05 -24.30
N VAL A 264 -2.67 0.21 -25.04
CA VAL A 264 -2.49 1.47 -25.77
C VAL A 264 -2.19 1.23 -27.24
N LEU A 265 -2.62 2.14 -28.11
CA LEU A 265 -2.20 2.23 -29.50
C LEU A 265 -1.28 3.43 -29.69
N ILE A 266 -0.15 3.24 -30.35
CA ILE A 266 0.82 4.28 -30.67
C ILE A 266 1.00 4.31 -32.20
N VAL A 267 0.74 5.47 -32.81
CA VAL A 267 0.91 5.68 -34.26
C VAL A 267 2.10 6.60 -34.51
N GLY A 268 3.15 6.04 -35.09
CA GLY A 268 4.42 6.73 -35.35
C GLY A 268 4.80 6.79 -36.83
N HIS A 269 6.11 6.82 -37.07
CA HIS A 269 6.73 6.97 -38.38
C HIS A 269 7.74 5.85 -38.64
N SER A 270 8.21 5.73 -39.88
CA SER A 270 9.21 4.74 -40.27
C SER A 270 10.49 4.78 -39.40
N ASN A 271 10.88 5.98 -38.96
CA ASN A 271 12.07 6.18 -38.12
C ASN A 271 11.81 6.05 -36.61
N THR A 272 10.58 6.23 -36.12
CA THR A 272 10.27 6.17 -34.69
C THR A 272 9.69 4.85 -34.23
N VAL A 273 8.94 4.16 -35.10
CA VAL A 273 8.34 2.87 -34.78
C VAL A 273 9.37 1.84 -34.30
N PRO A 274 10.53 1.67 -34.97
CA PRO A 274 11.50 0.69 -34.50
C PRO A 274 12.00 0.96 -33.08
N GLU A 275 12.29 2.23 -32.78
CA GLU A 275 12.74 2.66 -31.46
C GLU A 275 11.66 2.49 -30.40
N ILE A 276 10.41 2.85 -30.70
CA ILE A 276 9.29 2.69 -29.78
C ILE A 276 9.10 1.21 -29.40
N VAL A 277 9.16 0.29 -30.38
CA VAL A 277 9.03 -1.16 -30.12
C VAL A 277 10.16 -1.64 -29.19
N GLU A 278 11.40 -1.22 -29.44
CA GLU A 278 12.55 -1.57 -28.60
C GLU A 278 12.44 -1.01 -27.17
N CYS A 279 12.01 0.25 -27.00
CA CYS A 279 11.86 0.87 -25.68
C CYS A 279 10.85 0.16 -24.77
N PHE A 280 9.86 -0.53 -25.36
CA PHE A 280 8.90 -1.35 -24.63
C PHE A 280 9.34 -2.82 -24.47
N GLY A 281 10.58 -3.13 -24.86
CA GLY A 281 11.20 -4.44 -24.73
C GLY A 281 10.88 -5.41 -25.87
N GLY A 282 10.27 -4.94 -26.96
CA GLY A 282 10.06 -5.75 -28.16
C GLY A 282 11.34 -5.91 -28.98
N THR A 283 11.35 -6.88 -29.90
CA THR A 283 12.41 -7.03 -30.89
C THR A 283 12.36 -5.84 -31.85
N ARG A 284 13.45 -5.07 -31.92
CA ARG A 284 13.54 -3.90 -32.80
C ARG A 284 13.31 -4.31 -34.27
N PRO A 285 12.28 -3.76 -34.93
CA PRO A 285 12.09 -3.91 -36.37
C PRO A 285 13.30 -3.38 -37.15
N GLY A 286 13.57 -3.97 -38.32
CA GLY A 286 14.52 -3.40 -39.26
C GLY A 286 14.10 -2.01 -39.76
N PRO A 287 14.99 -1.30 -40.50
CA PRO A 287 14.62 -0.03 -41.13
C PRO A 287 13.39 -0.19 -42.03
N LEU A 288 12.40 0.68 -41.83
CA LEU A 288 11.16 0.70 -42.61
C LEU A 288 11.31 1.63 -43.82
N VAL A 289 11.13 1.11 -45.03
CA VAL A 289 11.17 1.88 -46.28
C VAL A 289 9.78 2.44 -46.62
N HIS A 290 9.67 3.31 -47.63
CA HIS A 290 8.39 3.96 -47.93
C HIS A 290 7.25 2.96 -48.12
N ALA A 291 7.47 1.87 -48.86
CA ALA A 291 6.50 0.81 -49.15
C ALA A 291 6.00 0.01 -47.92
N ASP A 292 6.69 0.09 -46.78
CA ASP A 292 6.35 -0.68 -45.57
C ASP A 292 5.23 -0.01 -44.77
N PHE A 293 3.99 -0.15 -45.24
CA PHE A 293 2.78 0.36 -44.57
C PHE A 293 1.87 -0.78 -44.15
N GLY A 294 1.39 -0.80 -42.91
CA GLY A 294 0.35 -1.76 -42.49
C GLY A 294 0.79 -2.80 -41.47
N ASP A 295 2.06 -2.79 -41.09
CA ASP A 295 2.55 -3.55 -39.96
C ASP A 295 2.01 -2.99 -38.63
N LEU A 296 1.53 -3.91 -37.80
CA LEU A 296 1.13 -3.73 -36.42
C LEU A 296 2.04 -4.57 -35.54
N TRP A 297 2.79 -3.92 -34.66
CA TRP A 297 3.62 -4.56 -33.65
C TRP A 297 2.87 -4.63 -32.33
N ILE A 298 2.79 -5.82 -31.75
CA ILE A 298 2.14 -6.10 -30.48
C ILE A 298 3.24 -6.38 -29.46
N VAL A 299 3.46 -5.46 -28.54
CA VAL A 299 4.47 -5.59 -27.48
C VAL A 299 3.81 -5.91 -26.16
N ARG A 300 4.19 -7.04 -25.55
CA ARG A 300 3.70 -7.48 -24.25
C ARG A 300 4.80 -8.26 -23.53
N GLU A 301 5.06 -7.91 -22.26
CA GLU A 301 6.01 -8.63 -21.40
C GLU A 301 7.42 -8.82 -22.02
N GLY A 302 7.92 -7.80 -22.74
CA GLY A 302 9.24 -7.86 -23.39
C GLY A 302 9.30 -8.81 -24.59
N LYS A 303 8.16 -9.13 -25.20
CA LYS A 303 8.06 -9.86 -26.46
C LYS A 303 7.30 -9.01 -27.45
N SER A 304 7.62 -9.15 -28.74
CA SER A 304 6.91 -8.51 -29.83
C SER A 304 6.45 -9.51 -30.89
N GLU A 305 5.21 -9.36 -31.33
CA GLU A 305 4.64 -10.03 -32.50
C GLU A 305 4.37 -9.00 -33.60
N ARG A 306 4.57 -9.37 -34.87
CA ARG A 306 4.22 -8.53 -36.02
C ARG A 306 3.02 -9.12 -36.74
N VAL A 307 1.99 -8.31 -36.94
CA VAL A 307 0.78 -8.64 -37.69
C VAL A 307 0.62 -7.65 -38.84
N TRP A 308 0.18 -8.15 -40.00
CA TRP A 308 -0.14 -7.31 -41.15
C TRP A 308 -1.63 -6.95 -41.15
N VAL A 309 -1.95 -5.66 -41.30
CA VAL A 309 -3.33 -5.16 -41.38
C VAL A 309 -3.69 -4.93 -42.84
N GLU A 310 -4.41 -5.87 -43.46
CA GLU A 310 -4.84 -5.76 -44.87
C GLU A 310 -5.76 -4.54 -45.09
N PRO A 311 -5.66 -3.80 -46.22
CA PRO A 311 -6.54 -2.69 -46.56
C PRO A 311 -8.04 -3.04 -46.62
#